data_AF-A0A9E4YS35-F1
#
_entry.id   AF-A0A9E4YS35-F1
#
_cell.length_a   1.000
_cell.length_b   1.000
_cell.length_c   1.000
_cell.angle_alpha   90.00
_cell.angle_beta   90.00
_cell.angle_gamma   90.00
#
_symmetry.space_group_name_H-M   'P 1'
#
loop_
_entity.id
_entity.type
_entity.pdbx_description
1 polymer ?
#
loop_
_entity_poly.entity_id
_entity_poly.type
_entity_poly.pdbx_seq_one_letter_code
_entity_poly.pdbx_strand_id
1 'polypeptide(L)' 'MMAGTVFYMPPERAMGGEGTLRSDLYPLGAMLYEIVTGRPPCLGDDSVAFIRHQLG' A
#
# COMPACT_ATOMS: atom_id res chain seq x y z
N MET A 1 9.56 13.79 -3.74
CA MET A 1 9.37 12.40 -4.22
C MET A 1 9.11 11.48 -3.03
N MET A 2 8.02 11.69 -2.28
CA MET A 2 7.68 10.87 -1.09
C MET A 2 6.21 10.45 -1.05
N ALA A 3 5.28 11.24 -1.59
CA ALA A 3 3.85 10.91 -1.57
C ALA A 3 3.49 9.67 -2.41
N GLY A 4 4.10 9.50 -3.59
CA GLY A 4 3.81 8.37 -4.48
C GLY A 4 4.24 7.00 -3.92
N THR A 5 5.34 6.95 -3.17
CA THR A 5 5.88 5.69 -2.64
C THR A 5 5.00 5.07 -1.55
N VAL A 6 4.25 5.89 -0.80
CA VAL A 6 3.38 5.41 0.28
C VAL A 6 2.26 4.51 -0.25
N PHE A 7 1.77 4.76 -1.47
CA PHE A 7 0.67 3.97 -2.07
C PHE A 7 1.05 2.55 -2.44
N TYR A 8 2.34 2.28 -2.61
CA TYR A 8 2.86 0.94 -2.91
C TYR A 8 3.54 0.31 -1.69
N MET A 9 3.57 1.02 -0.55
CA MET A 9 4.21 0.51 0.65
C MET A 9 3.30 -0.53 1.33
N PRO A 10 3.81 -1.73 1.63
CA PRO A 10 3.07 -2.72 2.40
C PRO A 10 2.66 -2.18 3.78
N PRO A 11 1.46 -2.52 4.27
CA PRO A 11 0.94 -2.00 5.54
C PRO A 11 1.88 -2.26 6.72
N GLU A 12 2.45 -3.47 6.80
CA GLU A 12 3.42 -3.86 7.82
C GLU A 12 4.68 -2.98 7.81
N ARG A 13 5.09 -2.51 6.62
CA ARG A 13 6.26 -1.64 6.45
C ARG A 13 5.93 -0.19 6.80
N ALA A 14 4.72 0.27 6.47
CA ALA A 14 4.23 1.60 6.84
C ALA A 14 4.07 1.76 8.37
N MET A 15 3.83 0.65 9.08
CA MET A 15 3.73 0.60 10.54
C MET A 15 5.09 0.41 11.25
N GLY A 16 6.21 0.38 10.50
CA GLY A 16 7.55 0.17 11.06
C GLY A 16 7.91 -1.28 11.38
N GLY A 17 7.11 -2.25 10.90
CA GLY A 17 7.40 -3.67 10.98
C GLY A 17 8.44 -4.12 9.96
N GLU A 18 8.98 -5.33 10.15
CA GLU A 18 9.95 -5.92 9.23
C GLU A 18 9.26 -6.38 7.93
N GLY A 19 9.88 -6.06 6.80
CA GLY A 19 9.46 -6.58 5.50
C GLY A 19 9.75 -8.08 5.41
N THR A 20 8.76 -8.84 4.97
CA THR A 20 8.90 -10.28 4.67
C THR A 20 8.85 -10.50 3.17
N LEU A 21 9.11 -11.73 2.70
CA LEU A 21 8.95 -12.07 1.27
C LEU A 21 7.51 -11.81 0.75
N ARG A 22 6.50 -11.88 1.64
CA ARG A 22 5.10 -11.58 1.29
C ARG A 22 4.87 -10.07 1.12
N SER A 23 5.69 -9.24 1.75
CA SER A 23 5.62 -7.79 1.62
C SER A 23 5.91 -7.32 0.19
N ASP A 24 6.62 -8.10 -0.61
CA ASP A 24 6.87 -7.77 -2.02
C ASP A 24 5.67 -8.03 -2.95
N LEU A 25 4.64 -8.74 -2.48
CA LEU A 25 3.41 -8.98 -3.25
C LEU A 25 2.46 -7.78 -3.24
N TYR A 26 2.48 -6.98 -2.17
CA TYR A 26 1.61 -5.81 -2.04
C TYR A 26 1.91 -4.73 -3.09
N PRO A 27 3.17 -4.29 -3.31
CA PRO A 27 3.50 -3.32 -4.37
C PRO A 27 3.10 -3.80 -5.76
N LEU A 28 3.27 -5.11 -6.04
CA LEU A 28 2.87 -5.72 -7.30
C LEU A 28 1.34 -5.65 -7.50
N GLY A 29 0.56 -6.00 -6.47
CA GLY A 29 -0.88 -5.88 -6.50
C GLY A 29 -1.36 -4.44 -6.68
N ALA A 30 -0.72 -3.49 -6.00
CA ALA A 30 -1.01 -2.07 -6.11
C ALA A 30 -0.75 -1.53 -7.53
N MET A 31 0.36 -1.93 -8.16
CA MET A 31 0.64 -1.60 -9.55
C MET A 31 -0.39 -2.18 -10.52
N LEU A 32 -0.74 -3.47 -10.36
CA LEU A 32 -1.73 -4.11 -11.22
C LEU A 32 -3.11 -3.43 -11.10
N TYR A 33 -3.50 -3.06 -9.88
CA TYR A 33 -4.75 -2.30 -9.65
C TYR A 33 -4.73 -0.96 -10.39
N GLU A 34 -3.62 -0.21 -10.30
CA GLU A 34 -3.50 1.08 -10.97
C GLU A 34 -3.50 0.96 -12.49
N ILE A 35 -2.83 -0.05 -13.04
CA ILE A 35 -2.85 -0.33 -14.49
C ILE A 35 -4.27 -0.59 -14.98
N VAL A 36 -5.07 -1.32 -14.20
CA VAL A 36 -6.44 -1.69 -14.59
C VAL A 36 -7.43 -0.54 -14.36
N THR A 37 -7.25 0.24 -13.31
CA THR A 37 -8.25 1.25 -12.88
C THR A 37 -7.88 2.68 -13.21
N GLY A 38 -6.62 2.95 -13.59
CA GLY A 38 -6.08 4.29 -13.81
C GLY A 38 -5.88 5.12 -12.55
N ARG A 39 -6.00 4.51 -11.36
CA ARG A 39 -5.83 5.18 -10.05
C ARG A 39 -5.14 4.26 -9.05
N PRO A 40 -4.28 4.78 -8.15
CA PRO A 40 -3.65 3.96 -7.12
C PRO A 40 -4.69 3.39 -6.15
N PRO A 41 -4.39 2.25 -5.49
CA PRO A 41 -5.33 1.61 -4.56
C PRO A 41 -5.61 2.43 -3.29
N CYS A 42 -4.73 3.36 -2.91
CA CYS A 42 -4.91 4.23 -1.73
C CYS A 42 -4.72 5.70 -2.14
N LEU A 43 -5.56 6.60 -1.62
CA LEU A 43 -5.41 8.05 -1.74
C LEU A 43 -4.98 8.61 -0.37
N GLY A 44 -4.07 9.58 -0.39
CA GLY A 44 -3.18 9.97 0.72
C GLY A 44 -3.81 10.19 2.09
N ASP A 45 -5.07 10.60 2.16
CA ASP A 45 -5.72 10.94 3.44
C ASP A 45 -6.36 9.73 4.15
N ASP A 46 -6.70 8.67 3.42
CA ASP A 46 -7.34 7.46 3.97
C ASP A 46 -6.36 6.28 4.15
N SER A 47 -5.09 6.45 3.75
CA SER A 47 -4.08 5.39 3.77
C SER A 47 -3.92 4.76 5.16
N VAL A 48 -3.91 5.58 6.22
CA VAL A 48 -3.79 5.10 7.61
C VAL A 48 -5.09 4.45 8.10
N ALA A 49 -6.25 4.95 7.67
CA ALA A 49 -7.56 4.42 8.05
C ALA A 49 -7.84 3.05 7.40
N PHE A 50 -7.44 2.86 6.14
CA PHE A 50 -7.61 1.61 5.42
C PHE A 50 -6.68 0.50 5.92
N ILE A 51 -5.41 0.81 6.18
CA ILE A 51 -4.48 -0.13 6.83
C ILE A 51 -5.08 -0.65 8.15
N ARG A 52 -5.75 0.24 8.91
CA ARG A 52 -6.43 -0.13 10.14
C ARG A 52 -7.69 -0.98 9.92
N HIS A 53 -8.43 -0.75 8.83
CA HIS A 53 -9.64 -1.52 8.48
C HIS A 53 -9.32 -2.93 7.97
N GLN A 54 -8.19 -3.13 7.30
CA GLN A 54 -7.83 -4.42 6.69
C GLN A 54 -7.33 -5.47 7.69
N LEU A 55 -7.13 -5.07 8.97
CA LEU A 55 -6.68 -5.92 10.08
C LEU A 55 -7.79 -6.22 11.11
N GLY A 56 -9.05 -5.84 10.81
CA GLY A 56 -10.25 -6.17 11.59
C GLY A 56 -11.01 -7.35 11.01
#